data_AF-A0A9Q8VH61-F1
#
_entry.id   AF-A0A9Q8VH61-F1
#
_cell.length_a   1.000
_cell.length_b   1.000
_cell.length_c   1.000
_cell.angle_alpha   90.00
_cell.angle_beta   90.00
_cell.angle_gamma   90.00
#
_symmetry.space_group_name_H-M   'P 1'
#
loop_
_entity.id
_entity.type
_entity.pdbx_description
1 polymer ?
#
loop_
_entity_poly.entity_id
_entity_poly.type
_entity_poly.pdbx_seq_one_letter_code
_entity_poly.pdbx_strand_id
1 'polypeptide(L)'
;MASFLRPNWFGILGHHVSSIHRAHTTTAIPHPPPHTTLRMGLVDAKNKVPEHQRYYQQAYRAHTRLWKIGSRSRWYMTPYLVVLWGGFGAAMYAAGRKITGHNTWFGKD
;
A
#
# COMPACT_ATOMS: atom_id res chain seq x y z
N MET A 1 -3.35 -54.84 -0.80
CA MET A 1 -4.36 -54.00 -1.49
C MET A 1 -3.93 -52.55 -1.37
N ALA A 2 -3.54 -51.95 -2.50
CA ALA A 2 -3.08 -50.58 -2.58
C ALA A 2 -4.24 -49.60 -2.33
N SER A 3 -4.02 -48.57 -1.53
CA SER A 3 -4.77 -47.32 -1.62
C SER A 3 -3.79 -46.16 -1.56
N PHE A 4 -3.76 -45.47 -2.69
CA PHE A 4 -2.95 -44.32 -3.05
C PHE A 4 -3.53 -43.03 -2.44
N LEU A 5 -2.63 -42.08 -2.16
CA LEU A 5 -2.78 -40.62 -2.26
C LEU A 5 -3.63 -39.89 -1.20
N ARG A 6 -2.96 -39.08 -0.37
CA ARG A 6 -2.94 -37.59 -0.46
C ARG A 6 -1.79 -37.03 0.42
N PRO A 7 -0.78 -36.34 -0.14
CA PRO A 7 0.16 -35.56 0.67
C PRO A 7 -0.46 -34.18 0.96
N ASN A 8 -0.79 -33.95 2.22
CA ASN A 8 -1.19 -32.67 2.79
C ASN A 8 0.07 -31.83 3.03
N TRP A 9 0.28 -30.83 2.17
CA TRP A 9 1.40 -29.87 2.18
C TRP A 9 1.60 -29.10 3.50
N PHE A 10 0.67 -29.21 4.45
CA PHE A 10 0.69 -28.48 5.72
C PHE A 10 1.52 -29.14 6.84
N GLY A 11 2.14 -30.31 6.61
CA GLY A 11 2.82 -31.07 7.66
C GLY A 11 4.35 -30.85 7.81
N ILE A 12 5.03 -30.18 6.89
CA ILE A 12 6.52 -30.25 6.79
C ILE A 12 7.24 -29.01 7.38
N LEU A 13 6.52 -27.99 7.87
CA LEU A 13 7.11 -26.76 8.41
C LEU A 13 6.88 -26.53 9.92
N GLY A 14 6.37 -27.53 10.64
CA GLY A 14 5.96 -27.39 12.05
C GLY A 14 7.01 -27.72 13.12
N HIS A 15 8.19 -28.24 12.77
CA HIS A 15 9.12 -28.80 13.76
C HIS A 15 10.55 -28.27 13.67
N HIS A 16 10.76 -26.94 13.61
CA HIS A 16 12.08 -26.36 13.90
C HIS A 16 11.94 -24.89 14.34
N VAL A 17 11.32 -24.66 15.50
CA VAL A 17 11.58 -23.44 16.28
C VAL A 17 12.22 -23.88 17.58
N SER A 18 13.49 -24.26 17.47
CA SER A 18 14.35 -24.45 18.63
C SER A 18 14.36 -23.15 19.43
N SER A 19 14.05 -23.27 20.71
CA SER A 19 14.21 -22.25 21.75
C SER A 19 15.54 -21.49 21.58
N ILE A 20 15.49 -20.28 21.03
CA ILE A 20 16.61 -19.34 21.09
C ILE A 20 16.61 -18.75 22.49
N HIS A 21 17.52 -19.25 23.34
CA HIS A 21 17.90 -18.58 24.58
C HIS A 21 18.44 -17.19 24.25
N ARG A 22 17.72 -16.15 24.67
CA ARG A 22 18.14 -14.76 24.54
C ARG A 22 19.10 -14.42 25.67
N ALA A 23 20.35 -14.86 25.56
CA ALA A 23 21.44 -14.28 26.34
C ALA A 23 21.68 -12.86 25.81
N HIS A 24 21.25 -11.84 26.57
CA HIS A 24 21.68 -10.46 26.34
C HIS A 24 23.10 -10.29 26.87
N THR A 25 24.08 -10.81 26.13
CA THR A 25 25.47 -10.41 26.31
C THR A 25 25.60 -9.02 25.70
N THR A 26 25.61 -7.98 26.54
CA THR A 26 25.98 -6.62 26.15
C THR A 26 27.48 -6.61 25.84
N THR A 27 27.83 -7.02 24.62
CA THR A 27 29.16 -6.77 24.06
C THR A 27 29.25 -5.28 23.76
N ALA A 28 30.06 -4.54 24.53
CA ALA A 28 30.37 -3.16 24.25
C ALA A 28 31.01 -3.06 22.85
N ILE A 29 30.26 -2.51 21.89
CA ILE A 29 30.74 -2.26 20.54
C ILE A 29 31.78 -1.12 20.61
N PRO A 30 33.02 -1.30 20.09
CA PRO A 30 33.99 -0.21 20.02
C PRO A 30 33.41 0.95 19.20
N HIS A 31 33.36 2.14 19.78
CA HIS A 31 32.91 3.35 19.08
C HIS A 31 33.86 3.62 17.89
N PRO A 32 33.37 3.63 16.63
CA PRO A 32 34.18 4.08 15.52
C PRO A 32 34.48 5.58 15.66
N PRO A 33 35.64 6.06 15.17
CA PRO A 33 36.03 7.47 15.25
C PRO A 33 34.98 8.38 14.59
N PRO A 34 34.87 9.66 15.02
CA PRO A 34 33.89 10.58 14.48
C PRO A 34 34.16 10.77 12.99
N HIS A 35 33.34 10.14 12.15
CA HIS A 35 33.34 10.36 10.72
C HIS A 35 32.82 11.79 10.52
N THR A 36 33.72 12.66 10.06
CA THR A 36 33.42 14.02 9.62
C THR A 36 32.22 13.95 8.68
N THR A 37 31.05 14.31 9.19
CA THR A 37 29.81 14.23 8.45
C THR A 37 29.83 15.39 7.46
N LEU A 38 30.35 15.14 6.26
CA LEU A 38 30.16 16.06 5.14
C LEU A 38 28.66 16.26 5.03
N ARG A 39 28.19 17.48 5.33
CA ARG A 39 26.77 17.84 5.34
C ARG A 39 26.19 17.49 3.98
N MET A 40 25.47 16.37 3.95
CA MET A 40 24.76 15.92 2.76
C MET A 40 23.53 16.81 2.62
N GLY A 41 23.56 17.71 1.64
CA GLY A 41 22.38 18.41 1.18
C GLY A 41 22.48 19.92 1.29
N LEU A 42 22.12 20.60 0.20
CA LEU A 42 22.00 22.05 0.09
C LEU A 42 21.03 22.69 1.10
N VAL A 43 20.39 21.94 2.00
CA VAL A 43 19.40 22.43 2.98
C VAL A 43 19.56 21.68 4.30
N ASP A 44 19.81 22.42 5.38
CA ASP A 44 19.75 21.93 6.77
C ASP A 44 18.29 21.78 7.22
N ALA A 45 17.59 20.80 6.65
CA ALA A 45 16.21 20.47 7.01
C ALA A 45 16.21 19.25 7.95
N LYS A 46 15.46 19.35 9.06
CA LYS A 46 15.26 18.22 9.98
C LYS A 46 14.70 17.02 9.21
N ASN A 47 15.30 15.84 9.41
CA ASN A 47 14.80 14.59 8.83
C ASN A 47 13.35 14.30 9.26
N LYS A 48 12.44 14.28 8.30
CA LYS A 48 11.00 14.02 8.49
C LYS A 48 10.61 12.54 8.32
N VAL A 49 11.53 11.67 7.91
CA VAL A 49 11.24 10.26 7.64
C VAL A 49 10.63 9.52 8.85
N PRO A 50 11.16 9.65 10.09
CA PRO A 50 10.58 8.95 11.24
C PRO A 50 9.16 9.43 11.58
N GLU A 51 8.87 10.71 11.32
CA GLU A 51 7.54 11.30 11.52
C GLU A 51 6.53 10.68 10.55
N HIS A 52 6.87 10.62 9.26
CA HIS A 52 6.04 9.98 8.24
C HIS A 52 5.87 8.48 8.47
N GLN A 53 6.93 7.77 8.86
CA GLN A 53 6.85 6.34 9.18
C GLN A 53 5.84 6.06 10.29
N ARG A 54 5.86 6.84 11.39
CA ARG A 54 4.88 6.70 12.48
C ARG A 54 3.46 6.97 11.99
N TYR A 55 3.27 8.01 11.18
CA TYR A 55 1.98 8.38 10.60
C TYR A 55 1.39 7.25 9.73
N TYR A 56 2.18 6.70 8.81
CA TYR A 56 1.73 5.60 7.95
C TYR A 56 1.51 4.30 8.73
N GLN A 57 2.33 4.01 9.74
CA GLN A 57 2.15 2.83 10.59
C GLN A 57 0.86 2.91 11.42
N GLN A 58 0.48 4.09 11.93
CA GLN A 58 -0.80 4.30 12.62
C GLN A 58 -1.99 4.06 11.67
N ALA A 59 -1.91 4.59 10.45
CA ALA A 59 -2.96 4.41 9.46
C ALA A 59 -3.07 2.96 8.94
N TYR A 60 -1.95 2.23 8.89
CA TYR A 60 -1.91 0.80 8.59
C TYR A 60 -2.62 -0.04 9.67
N ARG A 61 -2.39 0.30 10.95
CA ARG A 61 -3.11 -0.30 12.10
C ARG A 61 -4.61 -0.01 12.06
N ALA A 62 -5.00 1.18 11.60
CA ALA A 62 -6.40 1.56 11.35
C ALA A 62 -6.96 0.99 10.04
N HIS A 63 -6.22 0.10 9.35
CA HIS A 63 -6.59 -0.54 8.09
C HIS A 63 -7.07 0.42 7.00
N THR A 64 -6.58 1.66 7.04
CA THR A 64 -6.89 2.67 6.05
C THR A 64 -6.03 2.44 4.81
N ARG A 65 -6.66 2.41 3.63
CA ARG A 65 -5.94 2.20 2.36
C ARG A 65 -4.95 3.33 2.10
N LEU A 66 -3.77 3.02 1.55
CA LEU A 66 -2.66 3.98 1.30
C LEU A 66 -3.12 5.28 0.62
N TRP A 67 -3.87 5.16 -0.47
CA TRP A 67 -4.46 6.26 -1.23
C TRP A 67 -5.46 7.13 -0.47
N LYS A 68 -5.87 6.74 0.76
CA LYS A 68 -6.81 7.46 1.65
C LYS A 68 -6.15 8.00 2.93
N ILE A 69 -4.87 7.74 3.19
CA ILE A 69 -4.22 8.05 4.48
C ILE A 69 -3.97 9.54 4.67
N GLY A 70 -3.67 10.31 3.61
CA GLY A 70 -3.36 11.73 3.74
C GLY A 70 -4.58 12.61 3.98
N SER A 71 -4.47 13.67 4.79
CA SER A 71 -5.54 14.67 4.98
C SER A 71 -6.02 15.30 3.67
N ARG A 72 -5.09 15.50 2.72
CA ARG A 72 -5.37 16.01 1.37
C ARG A 72 -5.98 14.97 0.43
N SER A 73 -5.90 13.68 0.77
CA SER A 73 -6.40 12.60 -0.11
C SER A 73 -7.89 12.80 -0.43
N ARG A 74 -8.71 13.20 0.54
CA ARG A 74 -10.15 13.42 0.32
C ARG A 74 -10.42 14.41 -0.82
N TRP A 75 -9.66 15.50 -0.87
CA TRP A 75 -9.82 16.54 -1.88
C TRP A 75 -9.40 16.09 -3.28
N TYR A 76 -8.44 15.17 -3.41
CA TYR A 76 -8.04 14.63 -4.71
C TYR A 76 -8.88 13.43 -5.14
N MET A 77 -9.27 12.58 -4.20
CA MET A 77 -10.01 11.35 -4.49
C MET A 77 -11.47 11.62 -4.86
N THR A 78 -12.11 12.63 -4.25
CA THR A 78 -13.50 12.98 -4.58
C THR A 78 -13.69 13.38 -6.05
N PRO A 79 -12.96 14.36 -6.61
CA PRO A 79 -13.13 14.71 -8.02
C PRO A 79 -12.70 13.57 -8.96
N TYR A 80 -11.65 12.81 -8.62
CA TYR A 80 -11.25 11.63 -9.39
C TYR A 80 -12.38 10.60 -9.51
N LEU A 81 -13.03 10.26 -8.40
CA LEU A 81 -14.14 9.31 -8.39
C LEU A 81 -15.36 9.82 -9.15
N VAL A 82 -15.68 11.12 -9.05
CA VAL A 82 -16.80 11.73 -9.79
C VAL A 82 -16.55 11.66 -11.29
N VAL A 83 -15.35 12.02 -11.77
CA VAL A 83 -15.02 11.96 -13.20
C VAL A 83 -14.97 10.52 -13.70
N LEU A 84 -14.40 9.61 -12.91
CA LEU A 84 -14.31 8.20 -13.28
C LEU A 84 -15.69 7.57 -13.45
N TRP A 85 -16.55 7.68 -12.44
CA TRP A 85 -17.89 7.09 -12.49
C TRP A 85 -18.84 7.87 -13.38
N GLY A 86 -18.71 9.19 -13.44
CA GLY A 86 -19.47 10.03 -14.37
C GLY A 86 -19.13 9.71 -15.83
N GLY A 87 -17.85 9.62 -16.17
CA GLY A 87 -17.37 9.23 -17.49
C GLY A 87 -17.75 7.80 -17.85
N PHE A 88 -17.66 6.86 -16.90
CA PHE A 88 -18.10 5.49 -17.10
C PHE A 88 -19.61 5.40 -17.37
N GLY A 89 -20.43 6.08 -16.58
CA GLY A 89 -21.88 6.14 -16.78
C GLY A 89 -22.24 6.78 -18.13
N ALA A 90 -21.54 7.85 -18.51
CA ALA A 90 -21.67 8.51 -19.80
C ALA A 90 -21.30 7.55 -20.95
N ALA A 91 -20.20 6.81 -20.82
CA ALA A 91 -19.78 5.83 -21.81
C ALA A 91 -20.79 4.69 -21.98
N MET A 92 -21.34 4.17 -20.87
CA MET A 92 -22.40 3.16 -20.91
C MET A 92 -23.69 3.69 -21.53
N TYR A 93 -24.06 4.94 -21.26
CA TYR A 93 -25.20 5.59 -21.91
C TYR A 93 -25.00 5.72 -23.43
N ALA A 94 -23.83 6.21 -23.87
CA ALA A 94 -23.51 6.31 -25.28
C ALA A 94 -23.45 4.93 -25.96
N ALA A 95 -22.89 3.92 -25.29
CA ALA A 95 -22.86 2.54 -25.80
C ALA A 95 -24.27 1.97 -25.95
N GLY A 96 -25.14 2.13 -24.95
CA GLY A 96 -26.55 1.72 -25.01
C GLY A 96 -27.29 2.40 -26.16
N ARG A 97 -27.12 3.72 -26.30
CA ARG A 97 -27.69 4.49 -27.42
C ARG A 97 -27.19 3.98 -28.77
N LYS A 98 -25.90 3.65 -28.88
CA LYS A 98 -25.29 3.11 -30.10
C LYS A 98 -25.86 1.76 -30.49
N ILE A 99 -26.11 0.87 -29.52
CA ILE A 99 -26.77 -0.43 -29.75
C ILE A 99 -28.19 -0.23 -30.28
N THR A 100 -28.91 0.76 -29.75
CA THR A 100 -30.27 1.13 -30.22
C THR A 100 -30.30 1.95 -31.51
N GLY A 101 -29.16 2.10 -32.21
CA GLY A 101 -29.08 2.79 -33.50
C GLY A 101 -29.01 4.32 -33.44
N HIS A 102 -28.94 4.90 -32.24
CA HIS A 102 -28.84 6.35 -32.08
C HIS A 102 -27.37 6.80 -32.10
N ASN A 103 -27.05 7.69 -33.03
CA ASN A 103 -25.68 8.17 -33.27
C ASN A 103 -25.33 9.47 -32.53
N THR A 104 -26.31 10.11 -31.87
CA THR A 104 -26.15 11.41 -31.20
C THR A 104 -26.51 11.32 -29.72
N TRP A 105 -25.82 12.13 -28.91
CA TRP A 105 -26.04 12.26 -27.46
C TRP A 105 -27.40 12.85 -27.11
N PHE A 106 -27.89 13.76 -27.94
CA PHE A 106 -29.22 14.38 -27.80
C PHE A 106 -30.15 13.78 -28.86
N GLY A 107 -31.37 13.41 -28.44
CA GLY A 107 -32.44 13.09 -29.37
C GLY A 107 -32.78 14.34 -30.19
N LYS A 108 -32.99 14.19 -31.49
CA LYS A 108 -33.70 15.20 -32.26
C LYS A 108 -35.17 15.06 -31.80
N ASP A 109 -35.69 16.14 -31.22
CA ASP A 109 -37.03 16.30 -30.64
C ASP A 109 -37.97 15.10 -30.79
#